data_AF-A0A7S4H9A2-F1
#
_entry.id   AF-A0A7S4H9A2-F1
#
_cell.length_a   1.000
_cell.length_b   1.000
_cell.length_c   1.000
_cell.angle_alpha   90.00
_cell.angle_beta   90.00
_cell.angle_gamma   90.00
#
_symmetry.space_group_name_H-M   'P 1'
#
loop_
_entity.id
_entity.type
_entity.pdbx_description
1 polymer ?
#
loop_
_entity_poly.entity_id
_entity_poly.type
_entity_poly.pdbx_seq_one_letter_code
_entity_poly.pdbx_strand_id
1 'polypeptide(L)'
;MERDVQERMASRGWEEELVAIGRSVRKRREGQQLSEEGGQDISNCVLTIMGRLATLPSADMTNKKSLLLFAVGELPAQSPPSSSLLDLFVRLSIHAELEEVFLQEAIVPLASLLPLLSDQLLLHKLLTTLLNVSASSEEARRRMLRLELPNTLLQVSLREGSEEERVSLLLLKNLTLVEMEEEEISSCYKEWVERLLTMMSRRSKERIVLCLKVLGSLTTTRGGRRLVLQSELVSWLTAREDRRTVGKERNGEKEEGRKEEEE
;
A
#
# COMPACT_ATOMS: atom_id res chain seq x y z
N MET A 1 9.60 20.46 -38.50
CA MET A 1 10.30 19.81 -37.38
C MET A 1 9.35 19.20 -36.35
N GLU A 2 8.50 19.95 -35.64
CA GLU A 2 7.54 19.33 -34.70
C GLU A 2 6.44 18.51 -35.39
N ARG A 3 5.97 18.93 -36.57
CA ARG A 3 5.03 18.15 -37.40
C ARG A 3 5.67 16.88 -37.99
N ASP A 4 6.92 16.94 -38.44
CA ASP A 4 7.63 15.75 -38.98
C ASP A 4 7.91 14.71 -37.89
N VAL A 5 8.13 15.17 -36.65
CA VAL A 5 8.26 14.28 -35.50
C VAL A 5 6.91 13.64 -35.20
N GLN A 6 5.80 14.40 -35.14
CA GLN A 6 4.44 13.87 -34.96
C GLN A 6 3.99 12.91 -36.08
N GLU A 7 4.43 13.11 -37.31
CA GLU A 7 4.06 12.26 -38.45
C GLU A 7 4.89 10.96 -38.48
N ARG A 8 6.17 11.02 -38.07
CA ARG A 8 6.98 9.82 -37.74
C ARG A 8 6.48 9.11 -36.48
N MET A 9 5.76 9.82 -35.62
CA MET A 9 5.17 9.24 -34.42
C MET A 9 3.94 8.37 -34.71
N ALA A 10 3.22 8.63 -35.81
CA ALA A 10 1.98 7.91 -36.16
C ALA A 10 2.21 6.58 -36.91
N SER A 11 3.44 6.26 -37.33
CA SER A 11 3.71 5.12 -38.22
C SER A 11 4.47 3.99 -37.53
N ARG A 12 3.72 2.98 -37.02
CA ARG A 12 4.05 1.52 -36.87
C ARG A 12 5.42 1.02 -36.35
N GLY A 13 6.44 1.84 -36.14
CA GLY A 13 7.79 1.40 -35.75
C GLY A 13 8.00 1.24 -34.25
N TRP A 14 7.07 1.74 -33.44
CA TRP A 14 7.27 1.87 -32.00
C TRP A 14 7.01 0.57 -31.27
N GLU A 15 5.96 -0.15 -31.66
CA GLU A 15 5.64 -1.47 -31.12
C GLU A 15 6.79 -2.45 -31.36
N GLU A 16 7.40 -2.41 -32.56
CA GLU A 16 8.56 -3.24 -32.89
C GLU A 16 9.80 -2.87 -32.07
N GLU A 17 10.05 -1.58 -31.85
CA GLU A 17 11.15 -1.10 -31.02
C GLU A 17 10.96 -1.47 -29.54
N LEU A 18 9.73 -1.41 -29.04
CA LEU A 18 9.38 -1.77 -27.66
C LEU A 18 9.45 -3.27 -27.42
N VAL A 19 8.96 -4.07 -28.38
CA VAL A 19 9.14 -5.52 -28.39
C VAL A 19 10.62 -5.87 -28.50
N ALA A 20 11.42 -5.10 -29.24
CA ALA A 20 12.87 -5.30 -29.31
C ALA A 20 13.58 -4.97 -27.99
N ILE A 21 13.20 -3.87 -27.31
CA ILE A 21 13.69 -3.53 -25.97
C ILE A 21 13.33 -4.66 -25.00
N GLY A 22 12.08 -5.12 -25.02
CA GLY A 22 11.61 -6.19 -24.16
C GLY A 22 12.31 -7.53 -24.36
N ARG A 23 12.52 -7.94 -25.62
CA ARG A 23 13.32 -9.12 -25.95
C ARG A 23 14.78 -8.96 -25.54
N SER A 24 15.33 -7.75 -25.60
CA SER A 24 16.71 -7.47 -25.17
C SER A 24 16.85 -7.63 -23.65
N VAL A 25 15.90 -7.10 -22.87
CA VAL A 25 15.88 -7.25 -21.40
C VAL A 25 15.74 -8.72 -21.01
N ARG A 26 14.78 -9.45 -21.62
CA ARG A 26 14.55 -10.87 -21.36
C ARG A 26 15.76 -11.75 -21.69
N LYS A 27 16.38 -11.55 -22.87
CA LYS A 27 17.59 -12.30 -23.28
C LYS A 27 18.77 -12.06 -22.33
N ARG A 28 18.92 -10.84 -21.80
CA ARG A 28 20.00 -10.51 -20.84
C ARG A 28 19.75 -11.16 -19.48
N ARG A 29 18.49 -11.20 -19.03
CA ARG A 29 18.08 -11.91 -17.81
C ARG A 29 18.32 -13.42 -17.86
N GLU A 30 18.04 -14.04 -19.01
CA GLU A 30 18.25 -15.48 -19.21
C GLU A 30 19.75 -15.84 -19.37
N GLY A 31 20.63 -14.87 -19.59
CA GLY A 31 22.05 -15.07 -19.88
C GLY A 31 23.07 -14.58 -18.83
N GLN A 32 22.70 -13.82 -17.80
CA GLN A 32 23.65 -13.21 -16.85
C GLN A 32 23.31 -13.46 -15.38
N GLN A 33 24.32 -13.88 -14.59
CA GLN A 33 24.38 -13.51 -13.17
C GLN A 33 24.50 -11.98 -13.13
N LEU A 34 23.50 -11.32 -12.55
CA LEU A 34 23.36 -9.85 -12.54
C LEU A 34 24.60 -9.20 -11.90
N SER A 35 25.54 -8.72 -12.72
CA SER A 35 26.54 -7.73 -12.30
C SER A 35 25.84 -6.38 -12.10
N GLU A 36 26.43 -5.50 -11.29
CA GLU A 36 25.90 -4.15 -11.03
C GLU A 36 25.65 -3.34 -12.33
N GLU A 37 26.44 -3.59 -13.37
CA GLU A 37 26.27 -2.98 -14.71
C GLU A 37 24.95 -3.40 -15.38
N GLY A 38 24.47 -4.62 -15.16
CA GLY A 38 23.20 -5.11 -15.71
C GLY A 38 21.98 -4.43 -15.08
N GLY A 39 22.06 -4.02 -13.81
CA GLY A 39 21.01 -3.27 -13.13
C GLY A 39 20.84 -1.85 -13.66
N GLN A 40 21.95 -1.17 -13.97
CA GLN A 40 21.97 0.18 -14.54
C GLN A 40 21.29 0.22 -15.93
N ASP A 41 21.54 -0.79 -16.76
CA ASP A 41 20.99 -0.92 -18.10
C ASP A 41 19.47 -1.19 -18.12
N ILE A 42 18.99 -2.01 -17.19
CA ILE A 42 17.54 -2.23 -17.02
C ILE A 42 16.86 -0.93 -16.57
N SER A 43 17.46 -0.21 -15.61
CA SER A 43 16.92 1.07 -15.16
C SER A 43 16.81 2.08 -16.31
N ASN A 44 17.80 2.14 -17.21
CA ASN A 44 17.76 3.02 -18.38
C ASN A 44 16.71 2.59 -19.42
N CYS A 45 16.51 1.28 -19.64
CA CYS A 45 15.45 0.77 -20.50
C CYS A 45 14.06 1.14 -19.98
N VAL A 46 13.82 0.95 -18.69
CA VAL A 46 12.54 1.30 -18.06
C VAL A 46 12.34 2.82 -18.10
N LEU A 47 13.37 3.64 -17.82
CA LEU A 47 13.28 5.10 -17.91
C LEU A 47 12.96 5.57 -19.34
N THR A 48 13.49 4.89 -20.36
CA THR A 48 13.22 5.19 -21.77
C THR A 48 11.77 4.86 -22.14
N ILE A 49 11.27 3.67 -21.75
CA ILE A 49 9.87 3.28 -21.97
C ILE A 49 8.93 4.27 -21.26
N MET A 50 9.27 4.64 -20.03
CA MET A 50 8.48 5.50 -19.16
C MET A 50 8.51 6.98 -19.60
N GLY A 51 9.64 7.48 -20.13
CA GLY A 51 9.72 8.80 -20.77
C GLY A 51 8.86 8.88 -22.03
N ARG A 52 8.83 7.81 -22.83
CA ARG A 52 7.95 7.73 -24.02
C ARG A 52 6.48 7.67 -23.64
N LEU A 53 6.13 6.94 -22.58
CA LEU A 53 4.77 6.88 -22.01
C LEU A 53 4.20 8.25 -21.63
N ALA A 54 5.03 9.12 -21.03
CA ALA A 54 4.64 10.48 -20.67
C ALA A 54 4.33 11.37 -21.89
N THR A 55 4.89 11.05 -23.05
CA THR A 55 4.68 11.81 -24.30
C THR A 55 3.55 11.29 -25.18
N LEU A 56 3.00 10.11 -24.88
CA LEU A 56 1.89 9.54 -25.65
C LEU A 56 0.61 10.39 -25.45
N PRO A 57 -0.22 10.59 -26.50
CA PRO A 57 -1.51 11.27 -26.38
C PRO A 57 -2.44 10.56 -25.40
N SER A 58 -3.36 11.28 -24.77
CA SER A 58 -4.42 10.71 -23.92
C SER A 58 -5.38 9.78 -24.67
N ALA A 59 -5.44 9.85 -26.00
CA ALA A 59 -6.26 8.97 -26.82
C ALA A 59 -5.68 7.54 -26.98
N ASP A 60 -4.41 7.32 -26.64
CA ASP A 60 -3.70 6.06 -26.89
C ASP A 60 -3.47 5.27 -25.59
N MET A 61 -4.51 5.21 -24.74
CA MET A 61 -4.43 4.63 -23.40
C MET A 61 -4.12 3.14 -23.43
N THR A 62 -4.61 2.38 -24.40
CA THR A 62 -4.33 0.93 -24.50
C THR A 62 -2.83 0.67 -24.66
N ASN A 63 -2.17 1.43 -25.53
CA ASN A 63 -0.73 1.33 -25.74
C ASN A 63 0.06 1.80 -24.51
N LYS A 64 -0.40 2.87 -23.85
CA LYS A 64 0.18 3.30 -22.56
C LYS A 64 0.10 2.20 -21.50
N LYS A 65 -1.04 1.51 -21.41
CA LYS A 65 -1.28 0.44 -20.42
C LYS A 65 -0.35 -0.75 -20.65
N SER A 66 -0.29 -1.28 -21.88
CA SER A 66 0.57 -2.42 -22.22
C SER A 66 2.05 -2.12 -21.95
N LEU A 67 2.48 -0.88 -22.20
CA LEU A 67 3.85 -0.45 -21.99
C LEU A 67 4.22 -0.27 -20.51
N LEU A 68 3.31 0.27 -19.71
CA LEU A 68 3.52 0.47 -18.28
C LEU A 68 3.60 -0.89 -17.55
N LEU A 69 2.75 -1.83 -17.91
CA LEU A 69 2.77 -3.21 -17.39
C LEU A 69 4.02 -3.96 -17.83
N PHE A 70 4.44 -3.79 -19.08
CA PHE A 70 5.67 -4.36 -19.60
C PHE A 70 6.90 -3.84 -18.84
N ALA A 71 7.01 -2.52 -18.69
CA ALA A 71 8.12 -1.86 -18.00
C ALA A 71 8.25 -2.31 -16.53
N VAL A 72 7.13 -2.59 -15.88
CA VAL A 72 7.09 -3.05 -14.49
C VAL A 72 7.33 -4.54 -14.33
N GLY A 73 6.78 -5.37 -15.21
CA GLY A 73 7.01 -6.82 -15.20
C GLY A 73 8.50 -7.18 -15.39
N GLU A 74 9.27 -6.26 -15.99
CA GLU A 74 10.71 -6.40 -16.22
C GLU A 74 11.60 -5.80 -15.11
N LEU A 75 11.02 -5.19 -14.06
CA LEU A 75 11.82 -4.74 -12.91
C LEU A 75 12.37 -5.94 -12.14
N PRO A 76 13.68 -6.01 -11.84
CA PRO A 76 14.24 -7.13 -11.09
C PRO A 76 13.67 -7.15 -9.67
N ALA A 77 13.11 -8.29 -9.25
CA ALA A 77 12.54 -8.45 -7.91
C ALA A 77 13.56 -8.23 -6.76
N GLN A 78 14.86 -8.21 -7.08
CA GLN A 78 15.96 -8.16 -6.10
C GLN A 78 16.76 -6.86 -6.11
N SER A 79 16.49 -5.92 -7.02
CA SER A 79 17.13 -4.60 -7.00
C SER A 79 16.10 -3.53 -6.65
N PRO A 80 16.33 -2.67 -5.65
CA PRO A 80 15.44 -1.55 -5.41
C PRO A 80 15.37 -0.73 -6.71
N PRO A 81 14.16 -0.45 -7.25
CA PRO A 81 14.06 0.37 -8.44
C PRO A 81 14.72 1.71 -8.14
N SER A 82 15.45 2.28 -9.10
CA SER A 82 15.96 3.64 -8.93
C SER A 82 14.79 4.56 -8.55
N SER A 83 15.00 5.47 -7.60
CA SER A 83 13.96 6.37 -7.09
C SER A 83 13.19 7.09 -8.21
N SER A 84 13.88 7.35 -9.32
CA SER A 84 13.36 7.91 -10.57
C SER A 84 12.24 7.07 -11.21
N LEU A 85 12.37 5.74 -11.22
CA LEU A 85 11.41 4.83 -11.86
C LEU A 85 10.15 4.64 -11.02
N LEU A 86 10.33 4.55 -9.71
CA LEU A 86 9.24 4.50 -8.76
C LEU A 86 8.47 5.82 -8.73
N ASP A 87 9.14 6.98 -8.71
CA ASP A 87 8.45 8.28 -8.77
C ASP A 87 7.68 8.42 -10.07
N LEU A 88 8.24 7.98 -11.21
CA LEU A 88 7.53 8.08 -12.48
C LEU A 88 6.34 7.10 -12.58
N PHE A 89 6.48 5.87 -12.05
CA PHE A 89 5.38 4.90 -12.01
C PHE A 89 4.23 5.38 -11.14
N VAL A 90 4.56 5.89 -9.96
CA VAL A 90 3.59 6.45 -9.02
C VAL A 90 2.93 7.69 -9.63
N ARG A 91 3.70 8.59 -10.28
CA ARG A 91 3.14 9.74 -11.01
C ARG A 91 2.21 9.32 -12.14
N LEU A 92 2.57 8.31 -12.93
CA LEU A 92 1.71 7.82 -14.02
C LEU A 92 0.45 7.14 -13.46
N SER A 93 0.56 6.42 -12.34
CA SER A 93 -0.60 5.83 -11.65
C SER A 93 -1.53 6.86 -11.02
N ILE A 94 -1.00 8.03 -10.62
CA ILE A 94 -1.76 9.13 -10.03
C ILE A 94 -2.38 10.06 -11.09
N HIS A 95 -1.66 10.31 -12.20
CA HIS A 95 -2.08 11.28 -13.22
C HIS A 95 -2.95 10.71 -14.31
N ALA A 96 -2.81 9.42 -14.62
CA ALA A 96 -3.74 8.82 -15.53
C ALA A 96 -5.00 8.49 -14.72
N GLU A 97 -6.13 9.05 -15.13
CA GLU A 97 -7.48 8.54 -14.84
C GLU A 97 -7.57 7.12 -15.41
N LEU A 98 -6.79 6.22 -14.83
CA LEU A 98 -6.62 4.87 -15.32
C LEU A 98 -7.94 4.19 -15.04
N GLU A 99 -8.56 3.72 -16.12
CA GLU A 99 -9.75 2.87 -16.02
C GLU A 99 -9.50 1.78 -14.98
N GLU A 100 -10.53 1.48 -14.19
CA GLU A 100 -10.49 0.55 -13.06
C GLU A 100 -9.75 -0.76 -13.39
N VAL A 101 -9.94 -1.28 -14.62
CA VAL A 101 -9.28 -2.47 -15.16
C VAL A 101 -7.76 -2.39 -15.06
N PHE A 102 -7.17 -1.24 -15.39
CA PHE A 102 -5.73 -1.07 -15.35
C PHE A 102 -5.21 -0.98 -13.91
N LEU A 103 -5.91 -0.24 -13.05
CA LEU A 103 -5.56 -0.16 -11.64
C LEU A 103 -5.56 -1.55 -11.01
N GLN A 104 -6.51 -2.42 -11.38
CA GLN A 104 -6.54 -3.81 -10.91
C GLN A 104 -5.34 -4.66 -11.34
N GLU A 105 -4.79 -4.43 -12.53
CA GLU A 105 -3.57 -5.12 -13.02
C GLU A 105 -2.31 -4.56 -12.35
N ALA A 106 -2.30 -3.26 -12.05
CA ALA A 106 -1.19 -2.60 -11.37
C ALA A 106 -1.09 -2.95 -9.87
N ILE A 107 -2.12 -3.51 -9.22
CA ILE A 107 -2.10 -3.84 -7.78
C ILE A 107 -0.94 -4.77 -7.43
N VAL A 108 -0.72 -5.84 -8.19
CA VAL A 108 0.32 -6.84 -7.90
C VAL A 108 1.71 -6.21 -7.84
N PRO A 109 2.16 -5.50 -8.89
CA PRO A 109 3.47 -4.87 -8.83
C PRO A 109 3.52 -3.69 -7.84
N LEU A 110 2.43 -2.96 -7.65
CA LEU A 110 2.41 -1.89 -6.65
C LEU A 110 2.59 -2.42 -5.23
N ALA A 111 1.94 -3.55 -4.91
CA ALA A 111 2.07 -4.21 -3.62
C ALA A 111 3.50 -4.74 -3.40
N SER A 112 4.15 -5.30 -4.43
CA SER A 112 5.51 -5.83 -4.31
C SER A 112 6.59 -4.76 -4.10
N LEU A 113 6.29 -3.50 -4.46
CA LEU A 113 7.20 -2.38 -4.27
C LEU A 113 7.20 -1.83 -2.84
N LEU A 114 6.12 -2.01 -2.08
CA LEU A 114 5.98 -1.44 -0.73
C LEU A 114 7.14 -1.80 0.22
N PRO A 115 7.60 -3.06 0.32
CA PRO A 115 8.72 -3.41 1.20
C PRO A 115 10.05 -2.80 0.77
N LEU A 116 10.18 -2.41 -0.50
CA LEU A 116 11.42 -1.89 -1.10
C LEU A 116 11.54 -0.37 -0.97
N LEU A 117 10.46 0.33 -0.59
CA LEU A 117 10.43 1.78 -0.51
C LEU A 117 11.02 2.30 0.80
N SER A 118 12.22 2.88 0.69
CA SER A 118 12.84 3.68 1.74
C SER A 118 12.39 5.14 1.73
N ASP A 119 12.02 5.67 0.55
CA ASP A 119 11.54 7.05 0.37
C ASP A 119 10.11 7.20 0.92
N GLN A 120 9.94 8.09 1.90
CA GLN A 120 8.66 8.34 2.58
C GLN A 120 7.61 8.96 1.65
N LEU A 121 8.02 9.89 0.77
CA LEU A 121 7.10 10.54 -0.15
C LEU A 121 6.54 9.54 -1.17
N LEU A 122 7.40 8.66 -1.70
CA LEU A 122 6.99 7.61 -2.62
C LEU A 122 6.09 6.57 -1.92
N LEU A 123 6.45 6.19 -0.69
CA LEU A 123 5.64 5.29 0.12
C LEU A 123 4.24 5.88 0.36
N HIS A 124 4.16 7.15 0.78
CA HIS A 124 2.89 7.82 1.03
C HIS A 124 2.00 7.90 -0.23
N LYS A 125 2.58 8.30 -1.36
CA LYS A 125 1.87 8.36 -2.64
C LYS A 125 1.36 6.99 -3.09
N LEU A 126 2.19 5.95 -2.93
CA LEU A 126 1.82 4.57 -3.24
C LEU A 126 0.67 4.08 -2.36
N LEU A 127 0.79 4.25 -1.04
CA LEU A 127 -0.27 3.87 -0.10
C LEU A 127 -1.58 4.61 -0.38
N THR A 128 -1.52 5.90 -0.73
CA THR A 128 -2.71 6.69 -1.09
C THR A 128 -3.35 6.19 -2.38
N THR A 129 -2.54 5.80 -3.36
CA THR A 129 -3.03 5.20 -4.62
C THR A 129 -3.75 3.88 -4.33
N LEU A 130 -3.12 2.99 -3.56
CA LEU A 130 -3.73 1.73 -3.14
C LEU A 130 -5.00 1.95 -2.31
N LEU A 131 -5.01 2.95 -1.42
CA LEU A 131 -6.20 3.35 -0.66
C LEU A 131 -7.36 3.75 -1.58
N ASN A 132 -7.10 4.60 -2.57
CA ASN A 132 -8.13 5.04 -3.52
C ASN A 132 -8.67 3.85 -4.35
N VAL A 133 -7.79 2.98 -4.85
CA VAL A 133 -8.18 1.77 -5.60
C VAL A 133 -9.00 0.82 -4.73
N SER A 134 -8.60 0.64 -3.47
CA SER A 134 -9.33 -0.21 -2.53
C SER A 134 -10.72 0.34 -2.18
N ALA A 135 -10.92 1.65 -2.29
CA ALA A 135 -12.22 2.27 -2.03
C ALA A 135 -13.20 2.06 -3.18
N SER A 136 -12.72 2.04 -4.43
CA SER A 136 -13.56 1.92 -5.62
C SER A 136 -13.93 0.49 -6.00
N SER A 137 -13.09 -0.50 -5.69
CA SER A 137 -13.23 -1.85 -6.25
C SER A 137 -13.09 -2.97 -5.22
N GLU A 138 -14.11 -3.83 -5.12
CA GLU A 138 -14.04 -5.00 -4.23
C GLU A 138 -13.04 -6.05 -4.73
N GLU A 139 -12.98 -6.27 -6.04
CA GLU A 139 -12.02 -7.18 -6.65
C GLU A 139 -10.58 -6.74 -6.37
N ALA A 140 -10.32 -5.44 -6.38
CA ALA A 140 -9.03 -4.89 -5.96
C ALA A 140 -8.69 -5.26 -4.51
N ARG A 141 -9.65 -5.11 -3.59
CA ARG A 141 -9.46 -5.48 -2.19
C ARG A 141 -9.18 -6.99 -2.04
N ARG A 142 -9.92 -7.84 -2.75
CA ARG A 142 -9.69 -9.31 -2.76
C ARG A 142 -8.29 -9.66 -3.26
N ARG A 143 -7.83 -9.01 -4.34
CA ARG A 143 -6.46 -9.21 -4.85
C ARG A 143 -5.40 -8.75 -3.85
N MET A 144 -5.58 -7.58 -3.24
CA MET A 144 -4.67 -7.07 -2.20
C MET A 144 -4.57 -8.02 -1.00
N LEU A 145 -5.68 -8.62 -0.57
CA LEU A 145 -5.69 -9.62 0.50
C LEU A 145 -4.88 -10.87 0.13
N ARG A 146 -5.05 -11.39 -1.09
CA ARG A 146 -4.31 -12.56 -1.59
C ARG A 146 -2.81 -12.34 -1.73
N LEU A 147 -2.36 -11.09 -1.84
CA LEU A 147 -0.95 -10.72 -1.94
C LEU A 147 -0.27 -10.56 -0.58
N GLU A 148 -0.94 -10.92 0.52
CA GLU A 148 -0.45 -10.70 1.90
C GLU A 148 -0.12 -9.23 2.21
N LEU A 149 -0.65 -8.29 1.41
CA LEU A 149 -0.48 -6.85 1.59
C LEU A 149 -0.75 -6.37 3.02
N PRO A 150 -1.77 -6.90 3.73
CA PRO A 150 -2.04 -6.50 5.11
C PRO A 150 -0.85 -6.69 6.07
N ASN A 151 -0.03 -7.72 5.87
CA ASN A 151 1.15 -7.94 6.71
C ASN A 151 2.18 -6.84 6.49
N THR A 152 2.40 -6.43 5.25
CA THR A 152 3.24 -5.29 4.88
C THR A 152 2.69 -3.98 5.44
N LEU A 153 1.38 -3.76 5.35
CA LEU A 153 0.72 -2.55 5.88
C LEU A 153 0.83 -2.47 7.40
N LEU A 154 0.69 -3.58 8.11
CA LEU A 154 0.89 -3.62 9.57
C LEU A 154 2.33 -3.26 9.94
N GLN A 155 3.33 -3.68 9.16
CA GLN A 155 4.73 -3.28 9.36
C GLN A 155 4.93 -1.78 9.11
N VAL A 156 4.35 -1.22 8.05
CA VAL A 156 4.38 0.24 7.79
C VAL A 156 3.72 1.01 8.94
N SER A 157 2.62 0.49 9.48
CA SER A 157 1.86 1.12 10.55
C SER A 157 2.62 1.20 11.89
N LEU A 158 3.75 0.49 12.03
CA LEU A 158 4.61 0.61 13.22
C LEU A 158 5.35 1.96 13.29
N ARG A 159 5.40 2.73 12.20
CA ARG A 159 6.04 4.06 12.12
C ARG A 159 5.17 5.13 12.78
N GLU A 160 5.30 5.27 14.11
CA GLU A 160 4.42 6.14 14.91
C GLU A 160 4.38 7.61 14.49
N GLY A 161 3.16 8.12 14.34
CA GLY A 161 2.87 9.54 14.08
C GLY A 161 3.10 9.96 12.64
N SER A 162 3.31 9.01 11.73
CA SER A 162 3.55 9.30 10.32
C SER A 162 2.25 9.29 9.52
N GLU A 163 2.19 10.05 8.41
CA GLU A 163 1.05 10.01 7.51
C GLU A 163 0.91 8.62 6.86
N GLU A 164 2.02 7.91 6.65
CA GLU A 164 2.03 6.54 6.13
C GLU A 164 1.35 5.58 7.10
N GLU A 165 1.55 5.70 8.41
CA GLU A 165 0.80 4.92 9.42
C GLU A 165 -0.70 5.16 9.28
N ARG A 166 -1.10 6.43 9.14
CA ARG A 166 -2.51 6.79 9.01
C ARG A 166 -3.12 6.19 7.75
N VAL A 167 -2.45 6.35 6.60
CA VAL A 167 -2.92 5.82 5.31
C VAL A 167 -2.91 4.29 5.30
N SER A 168 -1.91 3.63 5.88
CA SER A 168 -1.85 2.17 5.95
C SER A 168 -2.96 1.58 6.82
N LEU A 169 -3.29 2.20 7.96
CA LEU A 169 -4.43 1.78 8.80
C LEU A 169 -5.78 2.03 8.11
N LEU A 170 -5.93 3.12 7.37
CA LEU A 170 -7.14 3.36 6.57
C LEU A 170 -7.28 2.35 5.42
N LEU A 171 -6.17 1.99 4.76
CA LEU A 171 -6.17 0.97 3.72
C LEU A 171 -6.51 -0.41 4.32
N LEU A 172 -5.91 -0.77 5.45
CA LEU A 172 -6.27 -1.99 6.19
C LEU A 172 -7.77 -2.02 6.50
N LYS A 173 -8.34 -0.92 6.99
CA LYS A 173 -9.79 -0.81 7.22
C LYS A 173 -10.58 -1.12 5.95
N ASN A 174 -10.21 -0.58 4.78
CA ASN A 174 -10.90 -0.91 3.53
C ASN A 174 -10.82 -2.39 3.19
N LEU A 175 -9.66 -3.02 3.38
CA LEU A 175 -9.47 -4.46 3.10
C LEU A 175 -10.37 -5.36 3.96
N THR A 176 -10.73 -4.92 5.17
CA THR A 176 -11.66 -5.68 6.05
C THR A 176 -13.12 -5.66 5.57
N LEU A 177 -13.46 -4.85 4.57
CA LEU A 177 -14.80 -4.79 3.98
C LEU A 177 -15.08 -5.93 3.00
N VAL A 178 -14.08 -6.76 2.68
CA VAL A 178 -14.25 -7.93 1.82
C VAL A 178 -14.88 -9.05 2.63
N GLU A 179 -15.98 -9.60 2.13
CA GLU A 179 -16.51 -10.86 2.64
C GLU A 179 -15.61 -12.01 2.17
N MET A 180 -14.95 -12.66 3.12
CA MET A 180 -14.12 -13.84 2.89
C MET A 180 -14.81 -15.09 3.45
N GLU A 181 -14.41 -16.27 2.98
CA GLU A 181 -14.89 -17.54 3.53
C GLU A 181 -14.29 -17.79 4.93
N GLU A 182 -15.03 -18.44 5.84
CA GLU A 182 -14.64 -18.58 7.25
C GLU A 182 -13.26 -19.25 7.46
N GLU A 183 -12.86 -20.14 6.54
CA GLU A 183 -11.59 -20.87 6.61
C GLU A 183 -10.37 -19.99 6.31
N GLU A 184 -10.44 -19.14 5.28
CA GLU A 184 -9.37 -18.20 4.92
C GLU A 184 -9.22 -17.07 5.96
N ILE A 185 -10.32 -16.73 6.64
CA ILE A 185 -10.39 -15.65 7.63
C ILE A 185 -9.58 -15.96 8.90
N SER A 186 -9.61 -17.21 9.37
CA SER A 186 -9.30 -17.47 10.77
C SER A 186 -7.83 -17.24 11.15
N SER A 187 -6.89 -17.58 10.27
CA SER A 187 -5.45 -17.42 10.53
C SER A 187 -4.98 -15.99 10.29
N CYS A 188 -5.37 -15.39 9.16
CA CYS A 188 -4.93 -14.05 8.77
C CYS A 188 -5.43 -12.96 9.73
N TYR A 189 -6.73 -12.95 10.04
CA TYR A 189 -7.28 -11.90 10.90
C TYR A 189 -6.85 -12.04 12.36
N LYS A 190 -6.54 -13.25 12.83
CA LYS A 190 -6.03 -13.45 14.19
C LYS A 190 -4.73 -12.67 14.40
N GLU A 191 -3.76 -12.83 13.49
CA GLU A 191 -2.49 -12.12 13.56
C GLU A 191 -2.67 -10.59 13.49
N TRP A 192 -3.61 -10.12 12.67
CA TRP A 192 -3.88 -8.68 12.57
C TRP A 192 -4.46 -8.12 13.86
N VAL A 193 -5.42 -8.83 14.46
CA VAL A 193 -6.04 -8.42 15.72
C VAL A 193 -4.97 -8.33 16.81
N GLU A 194 -4.11 -9.34 16.95
CA GLU A 194 -3.01 -9.33 17.94
C GLU A 194 -2.04 -8.15 17.72
N ARG A 195 -1.65 -7.90 16.47
CA ARG A 195 -0.77 -6.76 16.13
C ARG A 195 -1.44 -5.42 16.38
N LEU A 196 -2.72 -5.25 16.02
CA LEU A 196 -3.49 -4.03 16.29
C LEU A 196 -3.66 -3.77 17.79
N LEU A 197 -3.95 -4.81 18.58
CA LEU A 197 -3.99 -4.74 20.05
C LEU A 197 -2.64 -4.28 20.63
N THR A 198 -1.56 -4.84 20.11
CA THR A 198 -0.18 -4.47 20.51
C THR A 198 0.10 -3.00 20.18
N MET A 199 -0.28 -2.53 18.99
CA MET A 199 -0.14 -1.12 18.60
C MET A 199 -0.92 -0.18 19.53
N MET A 200 -2.13 -0.57 19.96
CA MET A 200 -2.94 0.24 20.88
C MET A 200 -2.38 0.33 22.30
N SER A 201 -1.52 -0.61 22.71
CA SER A 201 -0.90 -0.62 24.04
C SER A 201 0.09 0.54 24.27
N ARG A 202 0.60 1.14 23.18
CA ARG A 202 1.61 2.20 23.20
C ARG A 202 1.12 3.41 22.41
N ARG A 203 0.72 4.45 23.16
CA ARG A 203 0.65 5.87 22.75
C ARG A 203 -0.40 6.25 21.68
N SER A 204 -0.62 7.57 21.60
CA SER A 204 -1.50 8.37 20.72
C SER A 204 -3.01 8.02 20.72
N LYS A 205 -3.86 8.99 21.11
CA LYS A 205 -5.33 8.85 21.00
C LYS A 205 -5.76 8.58 19.55
N GLU A 206 -5.08 9.18 18.58
CA GLU A 206 -5.40 9.02 17.16
C GLU A 206 -5.12 7.60 16.67
N ARG A 207 -3.94 7.04 16.98
CA ARG A 207 -3.60 5.65 16.67
C ARG A 207 -4.65 4.69 17.21
N ILE A 208 -5.01 4.84 18.49
CA ILE A 208 -6.04 4.01 19.13
C ILE A 208 -7.36 4.08 18.35
N VAL A 209 -7.79 5.29 17.97
CA VAL A 209 -9.02 5.47 17.18
C VAL A 209 -8.92 4.79 15.81
N LEU A 210 -7.78 4.87 15.13
CA LEU A 210 -7.58 4.21 13.84
C LEU A 210 -7.57 2.68 13.97
N CYS A 211 -6.84 2.11 14.94
CA CYS A 211 -6.86 0.68 15.20
C CYS A 211 -8.28 0.19 15.55
N LEU A 212 -9.01 0.92 16.38
CA LEU A 212 -10.41 0.61 16.70
C LEU A 212 -11.33 0.67 15.47
N LYS A 213 -11.08 1.57 14.51
CA LYS A 213 -11.83 1.61 13.24
C LYS A 213 -11.58 0.35 12.39
N VAL A 214 -10.34 -0.15 12.35
CA VAL A 214 -10.01 -1.39 11.65
C VAL A 214 -10.68 -2.58 12.35
N LEU A 215 -10.53 -2.69 13.67
CA LEU A 215 -11.15 -3.76 14.46
C LEU A 215 -12.68 -3.73 14.38
N GLY A 216 -13.29 -2.55 14.45
CA GLY A 216 -14.73 -2.37 14.28
C GLY A 216 -15.21 -2.85 12.90
N SER A 217 -14.45 -2.56 11.84
CA SER A 217 -14.76 -3.02 10.49
C SER A 217 -14.58 -4.55 10.37
N LEU A 218 -13.64 -5.17 11.08
CA LEU A 218 -13.56 -6.62 11.19
C LEU A 218 -14.80 -7.23 11.88
N THR A 219 -15.37 -6.56 12.90
CA THR A 219 -16.57 -7.08 13.59
C THR A 219 -17.86 -7.06 12.77
N THR A 220 -17.87 -6.35 11.63
CA THR A 220 -19.01 -6.37 10.72
C THR A 220 -19.02 -7.62 9.85
N THR A 221 -17.88 -8.30 9.68
CA THR A 221 -17.81 -9.59 8.99
C THR A 221 -18.07 -10.74 9.97
N ARG A 222 -18.70 -11.81 9.49
CA ARG A 222 -19.07 -12.97 10.33
C ARG A 222 -17.85 -13.63 10.97
N GLY A 223 -16.80 -13.87 10.18
CA GLY A 223 -15.55 -14.46 10.68
C GLY A 223 -14.76 -13.50 11.58
N GLY A 224 -14.69 -12.21 11.23
CA GLY A 224 -13.99 -11.21 12.04
C GLY A 224 -14.66 -10.97 13.41
N ARG A 225 -16.00 -10.97 13.48
CA ARG A 225 -16.73 -10.86 14.75
C ARG A 225 -16.32 -11.95 15.74
N ARG A 226 -16.27 -13.21 15.31
CA ARG A 226 -15.91 -14.34 16.17
C ARG A 226 -14.49 -14.18 16.71
N LEU A 227 -13.54 -13.83 15.84
CA LEU A 227 -12.14 -13.65 16.23
C LEU A 227 -11.95 -12.48 17.19
N VAL A 228 -12.59 -11.35 16.93
CA VAL A 228 -12.49 -10.17 17.80
C VAL A 228 -13.10 -10.45 19.18
N LEU A 229 -14.24 -11.16 19.24
CA LEU A 229 -14.85 -11.57 20.51
C LEU A 229 -14.01 -12.62 21.26
N GLN A 230 -13.31 -13.51 20.55
CA GLN A 230 -12.40 -14.48 21.16
C GLN A 230 -11.05 -13.88 21.55
N SER A 231 -10.67 -12.76 20.93
CA SER A 231 -9.41 -12.09 21.22
C SER A 231 -9.45 -11.41 22.60
N GLU A 232 -8.26 -11.15 23.14
CA GLU A 232 -8.09 -10.37 24.38
C GLU A 232 -8.62 -8.93 24.29
N LEU A 233 -9.21 -8.49 23.17
CA LEU A 233 -9.77 -7.15 23.04
C LEU A 233 -10.77 -6.82 24.16
N VAL A 234 -11.65 -7.76 24.52
CA VAL A 234 -12.61 -7.53 25.61
C VAL A 234 -11.88 -7.33 26.93
N SER A 235 -10.92 -8.21 27.25
CA SER A 235 -10.06 -8.12 28.44
C SER A 235 -9.24 -6.83 28.47
N TRP A 236 -8.75 -6.39 27.30
CA TRP A 236 -7.96 -5.17 27.16
C TRP A 236 -8.82 -3.93 27.35
N LEU A 237 -10.03 -3.90 26.79
CA LEU A 237 -10.98 -2.79 26.95
C LEU A 237 -11.42 -2.67 28.41
N THR A 238 -11.75 -3.78 29.08
CA THR A 238 -12.12 -3.77 30.51
C THR A 238 -10.95 -3.34 31.39
N ALA A 239 -9.76 -3.92 31.20
CA ALA A 239 -8.57 -3.54 31.98
C ALA A 239 -8.18 -2.06 31.78
N ARG A 240 -8.49 -1.48 30.61
CA ARG A 240 -8.27 -0.05 30.36
C ARG A 240 -9.30 0.83 31.06
N GLU A 241 -10.56 0.39 31.12
CA GLU A 241 -11.62 1.10 31.85
C GLU A 241 -11.33 1.11 33.36
N ASP A 242 -10.90 -0.02 33.92
CA ASP A 242 -10.46 -0.15 35.32
C ASP A 242 -9.29 0.78 35.65
N ARG A 243 -8.32 0.94 34.73
CA ARG A 243 -7.21 1.90 34.94
C ARG A 243 -7.69 3.36 34.92
N ARG A 244 -8.76 3.68 34.21
CA ARG A 244 -9.34 5.04 34.17
C ARG A 244 -10.12 5.37 35.44
N THR A 245 -10.85 4.41 36.01
CA THR A 245 -11.59 4.61 37.26
C THR A 245 -10.64 4.82 38.43
N VAL A 246 -9.62 3.96 38.57
CA VAL A 246 -8.58 4.09 39.61
C VAL A 246 -7.79 5.41 39.50
N GLY A 247 -7.53 5.89 38.28
CA GLY A 247 -6.86 7.17 38.04
C GLY A 247 -7.70 8.40 38.43
N LYS A 248 -9.03 8.31 38.34
CA LYS A 248 -9.94 9.38 38.78
C LYS A 248 -10.03 9.45 40.31
N GLU A 249 -10.12 8.31 40.98
CA GLU A 249 -10.19 8.24 42.45
C GLU A 249 -8.93 8.87 43.10
N ARG A 250 -7.73 8.53 42.60
CA ARG A 250 -6.48 9.10 43.12
C ARG A 250 -6.30 10.60 42.88
N ASN A 251 -6.90 11.15 41.83
CA ASN A 251 -6.86 12.60 41.58
C ASN A 251 -7.93 13.35 42.40
N GLY A 252 -9.08 12.73 42.67
CA GLY A 252 -10.09 13.28 43.57
C GLY A 252 -9.57 13.44 45.00
N GLU A 253 -8.93 12.40 45.54
CA GLU A 253 -8.34 12.45 46.90
C GLU A 253 -7.24 13.52 47.03
N LYS A 254 -6.48 13.78 45.96
CA LYS A 254 -5.46 14.83 45.94
C LYS A 254 -6.02 16.25 45.84
N GLU A 255 -7.18 16.43 45.23
CA GLU A 255 -7.84 17.74 45.18
C GLU A 255 -8.62 18.04 46.47
N GLU A 256 -9.19 17.03 47.13
CA GLU A 256 -9.81 17.20 48.46
C GLU A 256 -8.78 17.55 49.54
N GLY A 257 -7.65 16.84 49.61
CA GLY A 257 -6.61 17.16 50.58
C GLY A 257 -5.96 18.54 50.41
N ARG A 258 -6.06 19.14 49.22
CA ARG A 258 -5.53 20.49 48.95
C ARG A 258 -6.52 21.61 49.33
N LYS A 259 -7.81 21.32 49.39
CA LYS A 259 -8.82 22.29 49.85
C LYS A 259 -8.89 22.39 51.37
N GLU A 260 -8.57 21.31 52.08
CA GLU A 260 -8.52 21.31 53.55
C GLU A 260 -7.29 22.04 54.13
N GLU A 261 -6.24 22.28 53.34
CA GLU A 261 -5.05 23.06 53.78
C GLU A 261 -5.17 24.57 53.49
N GLU A 262 -6.22 25.03 52.78
CA GLU A 262 -6.46 26.44 52.45
C GLU A 262 -7.59 27.10 53.27
N GLU A 263 -8.25 26.36 54.17
CA GLU A 263 -9.20 26.87 55.20
C GLU A 263 -8.54 26.99 56.58
#